data_AF-A0A831JYU2-F1
#
_entry.id   AF-A0A831JYU2-F1
#
_cell.length_a   1.000
_cell.length_b   1.000
_cell.length_c   1.000
_cell.angle_alpha   90.00
_cell.angle_beta   90.00
_cell.angle_gamma   90.00
#
_symmetry.space_group_name_H-M   'P 1'
#
loop_
_entity.id
_entity.type
_entity.pdbx_description
1 polymer ?
#
loop_
_entity_poly.entity_id
_entity_poly.type
_entity_poly.pdbx_seq_one_letter_code
_entity_poly.pdbx_strand_id
1 'polypeptide(L)'
;MKIKKRIDIEELGLDLSKLTEEELYKIAEIAEVEIRKALDEVLGPRIIKYLLIVNVFIDDKLNVFVDLSTDSHVPPAISLENVLDRAIKRGLDKAAAYVRTLAREIKEGIRESTEHSHINA
;
A
#
# COMPACT_ATOMS: atom_id res chain seq x y z
N MET A 1 6.85 -12.16 16.30
CA MET A 1 6.79 -12.77 14.96
C MET A 1 7.14 -11.71 13.92
N LYS A 2 7.88 -12.07 12.87
CA LYS A 2 8.26 -11.13 11.80
C LYS A 2 7.83 -11.68 10.45
N ILE A 3 7.06 -10.90 9.70
CA ILE A 3 6.64 -11.18 8.33
C ILE A 3 7.24 -10.13 7.41
N LYS A 4 7.85 -10.59 6.31
CA LYS A 4 8.28 -9.73 5.20
C LYS A 4 7.55 -10.18 3.95
N LYS A 5 6.86 -9.26 3.29
CA LYS A 5 6.19 -9.52 2.01
C LYS A 5 6.58 -8.46 0.99
N ARG A 6 7.02 -8.92 -0.17
CA ARG A 6 7.17 -8.11 -1.39
C ARG A 6 6.03 -8.49 -2.32
N ILE A 7 5.33 -7.51 -2.85
CA ILE A 7 4.42 -7.72 -3.98
C ILE A 7 4.82 -6.79 -5.10
N ASP A 8 4.96 -7.39 -6.27
CA ASP A 8 5.12 -6.67 -7.52
C ASP A 8 3.72 -6.25 -7.96
N ILE A 9 3.50 -4.94 -8.10
CA ILE A 9 2.27 -4.45 -8.71
C ILE A 9 2.49 -4.53 -10.22
N GLU A 10 2.13 -5.68 -10.78
CA GLU A 10 2.22 -5.92 -12.21
C GLU A 10 1.10 -5.16 -12.91
N GLU A 11 1.43 -4.08 -13.62
CA GLU A 11 0.44 -3.33 -14.40
C GLU A 11 0.84 -3.08 -15.85
N LEU A 12 -0.02 -3.60 -16.73
CA LEU A 12 -0.05 -3.39 -18.16
C LEU A 12 -0.30 -1.90 -18.47
N GLY A 13 0.77 -1.18 -18.83
CA GLY A 13 0.67 0.15 -19.43
C GLY A 13 0.77 1.34 -18.47
N LEU A 14 1.17 1.13 -17.21
CA LEU A 14 1.59 2.24 -16.37
C LEU A 14 2.99 2.68 -16.79
N ASP A 15 3.10 3.92 -17.28
CA ASP A 15 4.39 4.54 -17.53
C ASP A 15 5.01 4.95 -16.19
N LEU A 16 5.89 4.11 -15.67
CA LEU A 16 6.57 4.31 -14.38
C LEU A 16 7.37 5.62 -14.33
N SER A 17 7.78 6.17 -15.47
CA SER A 17 8.50 7.45 -15.54
C SER A 17 7.63 8.65 -15.19
N LYS A 18 6.30 8.49 -15.24
CA LYS A 18 5.31 9.51 -14.89
C LYS A 18 4.88 9.48 -13.43
N LEU A 19 5.40 8.53 -12.64
CA LEU A 19 5.14 8.50 -11.20
C LEU A 19 6.03 9.49 -10.47
N THR A 20 5.42 10.41 -9.75
CA THR A 20 6.13 11.34 -8.88
C THR A 20 6.46 10.68 -7.54
N GLU A 21 7.43 11.27 -6.81
CA GLU A 21 7.75 10.83 -5.45
C GLU A 21 6.51 10.90 -4.53
N GLU A 22 5.68 11.93 -4.70
CA GLU A 22 4.42 12.10 -3.96
C GLU A 22 3.44 10.94 -4.21
N GLU A 23 3.37 10.41 -5.42
CA GLU A 23 2.53 9.24 -5.73
C GLU A 23 3.08 7.97 -5.07
N LEU A 24 4.40 7.79 -5.06
CA LEU A 24 5.03 6.66 -4.36
C LEU A 24 4.73 6.73 -2.85
N TYR A 25 4.83 7.91 -2.25
CA TYR A 25 4.42 8.14 -0.86
C TYR A 25 2.93 7.85 -0.67
N LYS A 26 2.08 8.27 -1.62
CA LYS A 26 0.63 8.05 -1.51
C LYS A 26 0.26 6.57 -1.58
N ILE A 27 0.92 5.81 -2.46
CA ILE A 27 0.77 4.35 -2.55
C ILE A 27 1.18 3.70 -1.22
N ALA A 28 2.31 4.13 -0.64
CA ALA A 28 2.79 3.63 0.64
C ALA A 28 1.79 3.92 1.77
N GLU A 29 1.30 5.16 1.85
CA GLU A 29 0.32 5.62 2.84
C GLU A 29 -0.98 4.81 2.73
N ILE A 30 -1.51 4.60 1.52
CA ILE A 30 -2.74 3.83 1.30
C ILE A 30 -2.59 2.39 1.80
N ALA A 31 -1.48 1.74 1.44
CA ALA A 31 -1.20 0.39 1.91
C ALA A 31 -1.07 0.36 3.45
N GLU A 32 -0.31 1.30 4.03
CA GLU A 32 -0.08 1.36 5.47
C GLU A 32 -1.39 1.55 6.24
N VAL A 33 -2.20 2.54 5.86
CA VAL A 33 -3.48 2.87 6.52
C VAL A 33 -4.42 1.68 6.50
N GLU A 34 -4.58 1.00 5.36
CA GLU A 34 -5.47 -0.15 5.30
C GLU A 34 -4.94 -1.40 6.02
N ILE A 35 -3.62 -1.60 6.06
CA ILE A 35 -3.04 -2.67 6.90
C ILE A 35 -3.34 -2.38 8.37
N ARG A 36 -3.07 -1.16 8.85
CA ARG A 36 -3.35 -0.75 10.24
C ARG A 36 -4.81 -0.96 10.58
N LYS A 37 -5.72 -0.47 9.73
CA LYS A 37 -7.16 -0.62 9.92
C LYS A 37 -7.56 -2.10 10.00
N ALA A 38 -7.05 -2.95 9.12
CA ALA A 38 -7.36 -4.38 9.12
C ALA A 38 -6.80 -5.10 10.37
N LEU A 39 -5.62 -4.69 10.86
CA LEU A 39 -5.07 -5.21 12.11
C LEU A 39 -5.92 -4.77 13.31
N ASP A 40 -6.29 -3.49 13.37
CA ASP A 40 -7.09 -2.93 14.46
C ASP A 40 -8.50 -3.56 14.52
N GLU A 41 -9.12 -3.84 13.38
CA GLU A 41 -10.43 -4.52 13.28
C GLU A 41 -10.42 -5.93 13.90
N VAL A 42 -9.31 -6.66 13.78
CA VAL A 42 -9.22 -8.07 14.20
C VAL A 42 -8.60 -8.23 15.58
N LEU A 43 -7.57 -7.45 15.88
CA LEU A 43 -6.76 -7.58 17.09
C LEU A 43 -7.26 -6.64 18.19
N GLY A 44 -7.99 -5.59 17.80
CA GLY A 44 -8.57 -4.61 18.70
C GLY A 44 -7.52 -3.83 19.51
N PRO A 45 -7.96 -3.01 20.47
CA PRO A 45 -7.06 -2.19 21.30
C PRO A 45 -6.23 -3.00 22.31
N ARG A 46 -6.48 -4.31 22.46
CA ARG A 46 -5.95 -5.06 23.59
C ARG A 46 -4.57 -5.63 23.36
N ILE A 47 -4.19 -6.00 22.15
CA ILE A 47 -2.96 -6.79 21.97
C ILE A 47 -2.42 -6.53 20.57
N ILE A 48 -1.36 -5.72 20.47
CA ILE A 48 -0.14 -5.95 19.69
C ILE A 48 0.69 -4.67 19.70
N LYS A 49 1.93 -4.77 20.18
CA LYS A 49 2.96 -3.82 19.75
C LYS A 49 3.40 -4.29 18.38
N TYR A 50 3.07 -3.54 17.32
CA TYR A 50 3.56 -3.83 15.99
C TYR A 50 4.41 -2.68 15.46
N LEU A 51 5.42 -3.05 14.67
CA LEU A 51 6.16 -2.18 13.80
C LEU A 51 5.78 -2.55 12.37
N LEU A 52 5.10 -1.63 11.69
CA LEU A 52 4.75 -1.73 10.28
C LEU A 52 5.62 -0.73 9.51
N ILE A 53 6.32 -1.22 8.49
CA ILE A 53 7.07 -0.41 7.54
C ILE A 53 6.58 -0.77 6.15
N VAL A 54 6.12 0.22 5.40
CA VAL A 54 5.75 0.09 4.00
C VAL A 54 6.71 0.92 3.17
N ASN A 55 7.43 0.27 2.25
CA ASN A 55 8.32 0.92 1.30
C ASN A 55 7.80 0.70 -0.11
N VAL A 56 7.74 1.76 -0.91
CA VAL A 56 7.37 1.70 -2.31
C VAL A 56 8.57 2.18 -3.12
N PHE A 57 8.97 1.40 -4.11
CA PHE A 57 10.11 1.74 -4.96
C PHE A 57 9.92 1.17 -6.36
N ILE A 58 10.67 1.73 -7.31
CA ILE A 58 10.68 1.28 -8.70
C ILE A 58 11.98 0.52 -8.93
N ASP A 59 11.86 -0.73 -9.37
CA ASP A 59 12.95 -1.65 -9.71
C ASP A 59 12.44 -2.56 -10.83
N ASP A 60 12.58 -2.09 -12.08
CA ASP A 60 11.92 -2.55 -13.33
C ASP A 60 10.38 -2.56 -13.33
N LYS A 61 9.77 -2.68 -12.16
CA LYS A 61 8.35 -2.64 -11.86
C LYS A 61 8.10 -1.76 -10.63
N LEU A 62 6.84 -1.39 -10.41
CA LEU A 62 6.42 -0.81 -9.14
C LEU A 62 6.37 -1.91 -8.07
N ASN A 63 7.15 -1.75 -7.02
CA ASN A 63 7.27 -2.70 -5.93
C ASN A 63 6.72 -2.10 -4.64
N VAL A 64 5.88 -2.87 -3.93
CA VAL A 64 5.45 -2.54 -2.57
C VAL A 64 6.00 -3.60 -1.63
N PHE A 65 6.83 -3.14 -0.70
CA PHE A 65 7.46 -3.96 0.32
C PHE A 65 6.87 -3.64 1.69
N VAL A 66 6.44 -4.69 2.39
CA VAL A 66 5.86 -4.61 3.73
C VAL A 66 6.73 -5.41 4.69
N ASP A 67 7.30 -4.73 5.68
CA ASP A 67 7.93 -5.35 6.85
C ASP A 67 7.02 -5.15 8.06
N LEU A 68 6.49 -6.25 8.58
CA LEU A 68 5.59 -6.26 9.72
C LEU A 68 6.19 -7.12 10.83
N SER A 69 6.54 -6.49 11.93
CA SER A 69 6.98 -7.15 13.15
C SER A 69 5.93 -6.97 14.22
N THR A 70 5.48 -8.07 14.82
CA THR A 70 4.45 -8.05 15.87
C THR A 70 4.95 -8.73 17.13
N ASP A 71 4.79 -8.05 18.25
CA ASP A 71 4.92 -8.62 19.58
C ASP A 71 3.51 -8.72 20.19
N SER A 72 3.06 -9.96 20.38
CA SER A 72 1.67 -10.28 20.70
C SER A 72 1.52 -11.46 21.63
N HIS A 73 0.60 -11.34 22.57
CA HIS A 73 -0.02 -12.47 23.27
C HIS A 73 -1.41 -12.73 22.67
N VAL A 74 -1.47 -13.22 21.42
CA VAL A 74 -2.76 -13.62 20.85
C VAL A 74 -3.20 -14.93 21.49
N PRO A 75 -4.48 -15.09 21.88
CA PRO A 75 -5.01 -16.38 22.29
C PRO A 75 -4.72 -17.47 21.23
N PRO A 76 -4.43 -18.72 21.64
CA PRO A 76 -4.07 -19.81 20.70
C PRO A 76 -5.13 -20.10 19.63
N ALA A 77 -6.38 -19.71 19.87
CA ALA A 77 -7.50 -19.89 18.95
C ALA A 77 -7.44 -18.99 17.71
N ILE A 78 -6.63 -17.93 17.74
CA ILE A 78 -6.47 -17.01 16.59
C ILE A 78 -5.12 -17.32 15.93
N SER A 79 -5.16 -17.75 14.67
CA SER A 79 -3.95 -17.82 13.85
C SER A 79 -3.50 -16.40 13.51
N LEU A 80 -2.54 -15.88 14.28
CA LEU A 80 -1.95 -14.57 14.08
C LEU A 80 -1.40 -14.43 12.66
N GLU A 81 -0.74 -15.47 12.14
CA GLU A 81 -0.22 -15.51 10.76
C GLU A 81 -1.33 -15.21 9.74
N ASN A 82 -2.47 -15.90 9.83
CA ASN A 82 -3.61 -15.66 8.94
C ASN A 82 -4.20 -14.25 9.09
N VAL A 83 -4.17 -13.68 10.30
CA VAL A 83 -4.62 -12.30 10.54
C VAL A 83 -3.69 -11.31 9.84
N LEU A 84 -2.38 -11.45 10.04
CA LEU A 84 -1.39 -10.58 9.42
C LEU A 84 -1.44 -10.69 7.89
N ASP A 85 -1.55 -11.92 7.37
CA ASP A 85 -1.62 -12.15 5.93
C ASP A 85 -2.85 -11.51 5.27
N ARG A 86 -4.02 -11.59 5.93
CA ARG A 86 -5.23 -10.91 5.44
C ARG A 86 -5.10 -9.40 5.51
N ALA A 87 -4.49 -8.87 6.57
CA ALA A 87 -4.28 -7.42 6.71
C ALA A 87 -3.34 -6.89 5.62
N ILE A 88 -2.20 -7.57 5.42
CA ILE A 88 -1.24 -7.24 4.36
C ILE A 88 -1.91 -7.31 2.98
N LYS A 89 -2.63 -8.39 2.69
CA LYS A 89 -3.34 -8.55 1.43
C LYS A 89 -4.33 -7.40 1.19
N ARG A 90 -5.12 -7.02 2.20
CA ARG A 90 -6.10 -5.94 2.07
C ARG A 90 -5.45 -4.59 1.75
N GLY A 91 -4.35 -4.25 2.43
CA GLY A 91 -3.62 -3.01 2.12
C GLY A 91 -3.01 -3.01 0.72
N LEU A 92 -2.44 -4.13 0.30
CA LEU A 92 -1.85 -4.27 -1.03
C LEU A 92 -2.90 -4.26 -2.14
N ASP A 93 -4.06 -4.88 -1.93
CA ASP A 93 -5.19 -4.81 -2.85
C ASP A 93 -5.68 -3.35 -3.02
N LYS A 94 -5.68 -2.57 -1.94
CA LYS A 94 -6.08 -1.15 -1.98
C LYS A 94 -5.06 -0.28 -2.70
N ALA A 95 -3.77 -0.48 -2.43
CA ALA A 95 -2.69 0.19 -3.13
C ALA A 95 -2.71 -0.12 -4.62
N ALA A 96 -2.87 -1.40 -5.01
CA ALA A 96 -3.02 -1.79 -6.40
C ALA A 96 -4.23 -1.12 -7.07
N ALA A 97 -5.38 -1.03 -6.39
CA ALA A 97 -6.55 -0.34 -6.94
C ALA A 97 -6.29 1.16 -7.21
N TYR A 98 -5.50 1.81 -6.36
CA TYR A 98 -5.08 3.20 -6.56
C TYR A 98 -4.14 3.33 -7.77
N VAL A 99 -3.15 2.45 -7.89
CA VAL A 99 -2.22 2.43 -9.03
C VAL A 99 -2.97 2.24 -10.36
N ARG A 100 -3.97 1.35 -10.43
CA ARG A 100 -4.83 1.20 -11.62
C ARG A 100 -5.56 2.49 -11.99
N THR A 101 -5.94 3.27 -10.98
CA THR A 101 -6.64 4.55 -11.19
C THR A 101 -5.68 5.57 -11.78
N LEU A 102 -4.45 5.67 -11.24
CA LEU A 102 -3.39 6.50 -11.79
C LEU A 102 -3.02 6.12 -13.22
N ALA A 103 -2.86 4.82 -13.49
CA ALA A 103 -2.56 4.32 -14.83
C ALA A 103 -3.63 4.75 -15.86
N ARG A 104 -4.91 4.71 -15.45
CA ARG A 104 -6.02 5.17 -16.29
C ARG A 104 -5.98 6.68 -16.51
N GLU A 105 -5.78 7.48 -15.46
CA GLU A 105 -5.73 8.94 -15.55
C GLU A 105 -4.58 9.43 -16.44
N ILE A 106 -3.42 8.78 -16.36
CA ILE A 106 -2.25 9.04 -17.21
C ILE A 106 -2.56 8.70 -18.67
N LYS A 107 -3.20 7.55 -18.91
CA LYS A 107 -3.58 7.10 -20.27
C LYS A 107 -4.64 8.01 -20.90
N GLU A 108 -5.56 8.55 -20.11
CA GLU A 108 -6.63 9.44 -20.55
C GLU A 108 -6.19 10.92 -20.68
N GLY A 109 -4.95 11.25 -20.31
CA GLY A 109 -4.41 12.62 -20.42
C GLY A 109 -5.01 13.62 -19.43
N ILE A 110 -5.70 13.15 -18.40
CA ILE A 110 -6.40 14.00 -17.40
C ILE A 110 -5.40 14.78 -16.53
N ARG A 111 -4.17 14.28 -16.39
CA ARG A 111 -3.11 14.95 -15.61
C ARG A 111 -2.62 16.25 -16.23
N GLU A 112 -2.51 16.33 -17.56
CA GLU A 112 -1.97 17.52 -18.25
C GLU A 112 -2.94 18.72 -18.18
N SER A 113 -4.24 18.49 -18.06
CA SER A 113 -5.25 19.56 -18.03
C SER A 113 -5.40 20.26 -16.68
N THR A 114 -4.87 19.68 -15.59
CA THR A 114 -4.97 20.27 -14.25
C THR A 114 -3.85 21.28 -13.98
N GLU A 115 -2.62 21.05 -14.49
CA GLU A 115 -1.49 21.97 -14.30
C GLU A 115 -1.65 23.29 -15.06
N HIS A 116 -2.28 23.28 -16.23
CA HIS A 116 -2.51 24.49 -17.04
C HIS A 116 -3.60 25.41 -16.49
N SER A 117 -4.37 24.99 -15.48
CA SER A 117 -5.47 25.79 -14.93
C SER A 117 -5.02 26.81 -13.86
N HIS A 118 -3.76 26.76 -13.40
CA HIS A 118 -3.24 27.63 -12.34
C HIS A 118 -2.37 28.80 -12.83
N ILE A 119 -2.16 28.96 -14.14
CA ILE A 119 -1.30 30.01 -14.70
C ILE A 119 -2.09 31.29 -15.09
N ASN A 120 -3.43 31.25 -15.07
CA ASN A 120 -4.28 32.38 -15.50
C ASN A 120 -5.36 32.76 -14.46
N ALA A 121 -4.96 33.03 -13.22
CA ALA A 121 -5.83 33.67 -12.22
C ALA A 121 -5.13 34.85 -11.54
#